data_AF-A0A327M5L9-F1
#
_entry.id   AF-A0A327M5L9-F1
#
_cell.length_a   1.000
_cell.length_b   1.000
_cell.length_c   1.000
_cell.angle_alpha   90.00
_cell.angle_beta   90.00
_cell.angle_gamma   90.00
#
_symmetry.space_group_name_H-M   'P 1'
#
loop_
_entity.id
_entity.type
_entity.pdbx_description
1 polymer ?
#
loop_
_entity_poly.entity_id
_entity_poly.type
_entity_poly.pdbx_seq_one_letter_code
_entity_poly.pdbx_strand_id
1 'polypeptide(L)'
;MHHLLFAAPIGDGRELRVSPISLDAFEANKAQTLGDDTGYFIYEFDPEAVDRGIEVLAKAASYDAAMRLIDVIAPALIRSHH
;
A
#
# COMPACT_ATOMS: atom_id res chain seq x y z
N MET A 1 10.80 9.45 -9.25
CA MET A 1 10.64 10.06 -7.91
C MET A 1 9.91 9.07 -7.02
N HIS A 2 10.40 8.81 -5.80
CA HIS A 2 9.78 7.82 -4.89
C HIS A 2 8.66 8.51 -4.10
N HIS A 3 7.41 8.14 -4.36
CA HIS A 3 6.24 8.66 -3.63
C HIS A 3 5.84 7.73 -2.46
N LEU A 4 6.81 7.17 -1.73
CA LEU A 4 6.48 6.46 -0.49
C LEU A 4 6.14 7.49 0.58
N LEU A 5 4.89 7.51 1.02
CA LEU A 5 4.42 8.50 1.99
C LEU A 5 4.37 7.96 3.41
N PHE A 6 4.17 6.65 3.55
CA PHE A 6 4.13 5.99 4.84
C PHE A 6 4.69 4.56 4.74
N ALA A 7 5.41 4.16 5.78
CA ALA A 7 5.81 2.78 6.03
C ALA A 7 5.83 2.52 7.54
N ALA A 8 5.25 1.42 7.98
CA ALA A 8 5.31 0.97 9.37
C ALA A 8 5.46 -0.56 9.45
N PRO A 9 6.25 -1.08 10.40
CA PRO A 9 6.38 -2.52 10.59
C PRO A 9 5.07 -3.13 11.12
N ILE A 10 4.71 -4.32 10.64
CA ILE A 10 3.51 -5.07 11.07
C ILE A 10 3.81 -6.47 11.63
N GLY A 11 5.09 -6.82 11.83
CA GLY A 11 5.51 -8.16 12.28
C GLY A 11 6.14 -8.99 11.16
N ASP A 12 6.80 -10.09 11.50
CA ASP A 12 7.43 -11.03 10.56
C ASP A 12 8.34 -10.39 9.48
N GLY A 13 8.99 -9.27 9.80
CA GLY A 13 9.82 -8.53 8.84
C GLY A 13 9.03 -7.79 7.74
N ARG A 14 7.69 -7.78 7.82
CA ARG A 14 6.80 -7.11 6.87
C ARG A 14 6.49 -5.68 7.26
N GLU A 15 6.18 -4.90 6.25
CA GLU A 15 5.80 -3.49 6.36
C GLU A 15 4.43 -3.23 5.75
N LEU A 16 3.63 -2.41 6.42
CA LEU A 16 2.46 -1.76 5.85
C LEU A 16 2.88 -0.43 5.23
N ARG A 17 2.57 -0.23 3.95
CA ARG A 17 2.98 0.95 3.18
C ARG A 17 1.80 1.71 2.60
N VAL A 18 1.99 3.01 2.41
CA VAL A 18 1.09 3.87 1.62
C VAL A 18 1.85 4.60 0.54
N SER A 19 1.39 4.45 -0.69
CA SER A 19 1.90 5.21 -1.83
C SER A 19 0.78 5.49 -2.84
N PRO A 20 0.83 6.63 -3.56
CA PRO A 20 0.09 6.78 -4.79
C PRO A 20 0.75 5.91 -5.87
N ILE A 21 -0.04 5.41 -6.81
CA ILE A 21 0.52 4.81 -8.03
C ILE A 21 1.11 5.93 -8.88
N SER A 22 2.37 5.78 -9.31
CA SER A 22 2.94 6.71 -10.26
C SER A 22 2.23 6.59 -11.61
N LEU A 23 2.05 7.71 -12.29
CA LEU A 23 1.49 7.73 -13.64
C LEU A 23 2.28 6.80 -14.58
N ASP A 24 3.61 6.79 -14.45
CA ASP A 24 4.50 5.89 -15.19
C ASP A 24 4.17 4.40 -14.97
N ALA A 25 3.88 3.99 -13.73
CA ALA A 25 3.53 2.61 -13.41
C ALA A 25 2.13 2.24 -13.94
N PHE A 26 1.20 3.20 -13.95
CA PHE A 26 -0.12 3.02 -14.54
C PHE A 26 -0.03 2.79 -16.06
N GLU A 27 0.70 3.67 -16.75
CA GLU A 27 0.88 3.61 -18.21
C GLU A 27 1.65 2.34 -18.64
N ALA A 28 2.70 1.97 -17.90
CA ALA A 28 3.54 0.80 -18.23
C ALA A 28 2.77 -0.54 -18.16
N ASN A 29 1.75 -0.64 -17.31
CA ASN A 29 1.00 -1.88 -17.10
C ASN A 29 -0.26 -2.01 -17.98
N LYS A 30 -0.53 -1.05 -18.88
CA LYS A 30 -1.73 -1.02 -19.75
C LYS A 30 -3.04 -1.22 -18.96
N ALA A 31 -3.07 -0.80 -17.70
CA ALA A 31 -4.25 -0.91 -16.87
C ALA A 31 -5.33 0.01 -17.45
N GLN A 32 -6.53 -0.52 -17.72
CA GLN A 32 -7.62 0.27 -18.31
C GLN A 32 -8.30 1.17 -17.26
N THR A 33 -8.32 0.75 -15.99
CA THR A 33 -8.86 1.50 -14.85
C THR A 33 -8.34 0.87 -13.55
N LEU A 34 -8.01 1.68 -12.54
CA LEU A 34 -7.75 1.22 -11.16
C LEU A 34 -8.81 1.78 -10.18
N GLY A 35 -10.00 2.09 -10.71
CA GLY A 35 -10.87 3.12 -10.14
C GLY A 35 -10.20 4.49 -10.28
N ASP A 36 -11.01 5.52 -10.46
CA ASP A 36 -10.76 6.96 -10.53
C ASP A 36 -9.30 7.39 -10.21
N ASP A 37 -8.69 8.13 -11.15
CA ASP A 37 -7.25 8.40 -11.37
C ASP A 37 -6.43 9.04 -10.23
N THR A 38 -6.95 9.11 -9.01
CA THR A 38 -6.24 9.67 -7.87
C THR A 38 -6.55 8.88 -6.61
N GLY A 39 -5.52 8.41 -5.92
CA GLY A 39 -5.70 7.70 -4.67
C GLY A 39 -4.40 7.12 -4.11
N TYR A 40 -4.53 6.62 -2.90
CA TYR A 40 -3.45 6.04 -2.11
C TYR A 40 -3.75 4.57 -1.88
N PHE A 41 -2.76 3.74 -2.16
CA PHE A 41 -2.84 2.31 -1.97
C PHE A 41 -2.21 1.96 -0.63
N ILE A 42 -2.92 1.15 0.15
CA ILE A 42 -2.42 0.56 1.37
C ILE A 42 -2.08 -0.89 1.04
N TYR A 43 -0.84 -1.30 1.26
CA TYR A 43 -0.36 -2.62 0.87
C TYR A 43 0.67 -3.17 1.84
N GLU A 44 0.75 -4.50 1.92
CA GLU A 44 1.85 -5.18 2.59
C GLU A 44 3.05 -5.29 1.66
N PHE A 45 4.23 -5.11 2.24
CA PHE A 45 5.50 -5.24 1.58
C PHE A 45 6.43 -6.13 2.40
N ASP A 46 6.95 -7.16 1.75
CA ASP A 46 7.99 -8.03 2.30
C ASP A 46 9.33 -7.69 1.63
N PRO A 47 10.28 -7.06 2.36
CA PRO A 47 11.58 -6.71 1.82
C PRO A 47 12.45 -7.93 1.49
N GLU A 48 12.18 -9.09 2.09
CA GLU A 48 12.94 -10.33 1.83
C GLU A 48 12.42 -11.07 0.60
N ALA A 49 11.22 -10.72 0.11
CA ALA A 49 10.56 -11.41 -1.00
C ALA A 49 10.02 -10.45 -2.08
N VAL A 50 10.83 -9.46 -2.47
CA VAL A 50 10.46 -8.40 -3.44
C VAL A 50 9.89 -8.96 -4.77
N ASP A 51 10.36 -10.12 -5.22
CA ASP A 51 9.92 -10.75 -6.47
C ASP A 51 8.49 -11.35 -6.40
N ARG A 52 7.90 -11.46 -5.21
CA ARG A 52 6.53 -11.98 -5.01
C ARG A 52 5.44 -10.95 -5.28
N GLY A 53 5.81 -9.69 -5.53
CA GLY A 53 4.88 -8.59 -5.73
C GLY A 53 4.40 -7.96 -4.42
N ILE A 54 3.33 -7.17 -4.52
CA ILE A 54 2.71 -6.49 -3.37
C ILE A 54 1.27 -6.98 -3.18
N GLU A 55 0.82 -7.04 -1.94
CA GLU A 55 -0.57 -7.35 -1.62
C GLU A 55 -1.32 -6.06 -1.26
N VAL A 56 -2.23 -5.63 -2.13
CA VAL A 56 -3.04 -4.42 -1.91
C VAL A 56 -4.20 -4.74 -1.00
N LEU A 57 -4.24 -4.10 0.17
CA LEU A 57 -5.26 -4.28 1.18
C LEU A 57 -6.44 -3.31 0.99
N ALA A 58 -6.17 -2.08 0.57
CA ALA A 58 -7.18 -1.05 0.38
C ALA A 58 -6.71 0.05 -0.58
N LYS A 59 -7.69 0.79 -1.12
CA LYS A 59 -7.49 2.05 -1.85
C LYS A 59 -8.28 3.16 -1.17
N ALA A 60 -7.68 4.33 -1.02
CA ALA A 60 -8.32 5.52 -0.49
C ALA A 60 -8.24 6.68 -1.50
N ALA A 61 -9.28 7.51 -1.56
CA ALA A 61 -9.31 8.67 -2.46
C ALA A 61 -8.37 9.82 -2.02
N SER A 62 -7.90 9.81 -0.76
CA SER A 62 -7.00 10.84 -0.21
C SER A 62 -6.04 10.26 0.82
N TYR A 63 -4.96 10.99 1.11
CA TYR A 63 -3.93 10.55 2.05
C TYR A 63 -4.51 10.46 3.46
N ASP A 64 -5.29 11.46 3.88
CA ASP A 64 -5.96 11.45 5.18
C ASP A 64 -6.91 10.26 5.36
N ALA A 65 -7.65 9.88 4.31
CA ALA A 65 -8.48 8.69 4.33
C ALA A 65 -7.62 7.41 4.43
N ALA A 66 -6.48 7.36 3.75
CA ALA A 66 -5.55 6.23 3.85
C ALA A 66 -4.99 6.09 5.27
N MET A 67 -4.59 7.20 5.90
CA MET A 67 -4.09 7.21 7.27
C MET A 67 -5.16 6.74 8.28
N ARG A 68 -6.41 7.20 8.12
CA ARG A 68 -7.52 6.70 8.96
C ARG A 68 -7.78 5.22 8.76
N LEU A 69 -7.60 4.69 7.55
CA LEU A 69 -7.71 3.25 7.29
C LEU A 69 -6.57 2.47 7.92
N ILE A 70 -5.34 3.00 7.93
CA ILE A 70 -4.21 2.39 8.65
C ILE A 70 -4.53 2.22 10.12
N ASP A 71 -5.09 3.24 10.77
CA ASP A 71 -5.43 3.18 12.20
C ASP A 71 -6.41 2.04 12.51
N VAL A 72 -7.26 1.67 11.54
CA VAL A 72 -8.22 0.56 11.65
C VAL A 72 -7.56 -0.80 11.33
N ILE A 73 -6.72 -0.86 10.31
CA ILE A 73 -6.21 -2.12 9.74
C ILE A 73 -4.94 -2.59 10.47
N ALA A 74 -4.02 -1.69 10.80
CA ALA A 74 -2.72 -2.04 11.37
C ALA A 74 -2.82 -2.86 12.67
N PRO A 75 -3.72 -2.56 13.62
CA PRO A 75 -3.87 -3.39 14.83
C PRO A 75 -4.28 -4.84 14.54
N ALA A 76 -5.06 -5.08 13.47
CA ALA A 76 -5.48 -6.42 13.08
C ALA A 76 -4.33 -7.20 12.42
N LEU A 77 -3.54 -6.53 11.58
CA LEU A 77 -2.38 -7.14 10.93
C LEU A 77 -1.29 -7.52 11.92
N ILE A 78 -0.95 -6.62 12.85
CA ILE A 78 0.05 -6.89 13.89
C ILE A 78 -0.31 -8.16 14.68
N ARG A 79 -1.59 -8.38 14.99
CA ARG A 79 -2.05 -9.59 15.70
C ARG A 79 -1.99 -10.86 14.85
N SER A 80 -2.02 -10.72 13.54
CA SER A 80 -2.01 -11.86 12.61
C SER A 80 -0.59 -12.34 12.30
N HIS A 81 0.41 -11.49 12.52
CA HIS A 81 1.85 -11.74 12.35
C HIS A 81 2.59 -11.98 13.69
N HIS A 82 1.86 -12.47 14.70
CA HIS A 82 2.38 -12.78 16.04
C HIS A 82 2.25 -14.26 16.37
#